data_AF-A0A2H6ISH5-F1
#
_entry.id   AF-A0A2H6ISH5-F1
#
_cell.length_a   1.000
_cell.length_b   1.000
_cell.length_c   1.000
_cell.angle_alpha   90.00
_cell.angle_beta   90.00
_cell.angle_gamma   90.00
#
_symmetry.space_group_name_H-M   'P 1'
#
loop_
_entity.id
_entity.type
_entity.pdbx_description
1 polymer ?
#
loop_
_entity_poly.entity_id
_entity_poly.type
_entity_poly.pdbx_seq_one_letter_code
_entity_poly.pdbx_strand_id
1 'polypeptide(L)'
;MVLVLVCFLSILFIPSIAEAWGPLTHVYLGNQLLEIGAPLIPVGVYSILKKYKNDFLYGNLSADIFMGRRFQDVEKNSHDWNVAWNMLGAARSDRRRAFAYGYLMHLCADSVVHNLDKSRLRFSHSLIEIKSDSIVDKKYRRVMKRLDKVMQKENDLFLAKRLESQFFSFKTNKRIFKGVLMVSKFPNYSPVSSFIDNRFPYEISNVNINGFQQESLARMCELLNNGKDSEVLKEHPLGRYMRRAC
;
A
#
# COMPACT_ATOMS: atom_id res chain seq x y z
N MET A 1 20.97 6.99 17.52
CA MET A 1 20.57 5.58 17.75
C MET A 1 19.31 5.47 18.61
N VAL A 2 19.24 6.14 19.77
CA VAL A 2 18.06 6.10 20.67
C VAL A 2 16.76 6.57 20.00
N LEU A 3 16.77 7.68 19.24
CA LEU A 3 15.56 8.16 18.55
C LEU A 3 15.05 7.17 17.49
N VAL A 4 15.96 6.52 16.75
CA VAL A 4 15.60 5.52 15.74
C VAL A 4 15.00 4.28 16.40
N LEU A 5 15.59 3.85 17.52
CA LEU A 5 15.09 2.73 18.32
C LEU A 5 13.72 3.06 18.92
N VAL A 6 13.54 4.28 19.47
CA VAL A 6 12.26 4.74 20.00
C VAL A 6 11.22 4.83 18.89
N CYS A 7 11.53 5.38 17.71
CA CYS A 7 10.61 5.41 16.57
C CYS A 7 10.26 3.99 16.08
N PHE A 8 11.24 3.08 16.01
CA PHE A 8 11.03 1.69 15.63
C PHE A 8 10.15 0.94 16.64
N LEU A 9 10.43 1.08 17.94
CA LEU A 9 9.59 0.54 19.02
C LEU A 9 8.21 1.19 19.01
N SER A 10 8.11 2.49 18.77
CA SER A 10 6.82 3.19 18.64
C SER A 10 6.00 2.63 17.49
N ILE A 11 6.59 2.30 16.35
CA ILE A 11 5.90 1.64 15.22
C ILE A 11 5.39 0.26 15.62
N LEU A 12 6.16 -0.52 16.38
CA LEU A 12 5.74 -1.82 16.90
C LEU A 12 4.61 -1.71 17.94
N PHE A 13 4.54 -0.61 18.69
CA PHE A 13 3.56 -0.37 19.75
C PHE A 13 2.39 0.52 19.34
N ILE A 14 2.40 1.15 18.16
CA ILE A 14 1.23 1.81 17.58
C ILE A 14 0.28 0.69 17.18
N PRO A 15 -0.86 0.52 17.86
CA PRO A 15 -1.88 -0.43 17.44
C PRO A 15 -2.64 0.22 16.28
N SER A 16 -2.01 0.23 15.10
CA SER A 16 -2.71 0.46 13.84
C SER A 16 -2.35 -0.65 12.86
N ILE A 17 -2.75 -1.86 13.23
CA ILE A 17 -3.27 -2.93 12.35
C ILE A 17 -2.74 -2.80 10.92
N ALA A 18 -1.51 -3.27 10.72
CA ALA A 18 -0.92 -3.42 9.40
C ALA A 18 -1.19 -4.85 8.94
N GLU A 19 -2.32 -5.04 8.29
CA GLU A 19 -2.65 -6.25 7.51
C GLU A 19 -2.43 -5.96 6.01
N ALA A 20 -1.34 -5.26 5.68
CA ALA A 20 -1.07 -4.69 4.35
C ALA A 20 0.40 -4.87 3.94
N TRP A 21 0.72 -4.59 2.68
CA TRP A 21 2.11 -4.55 2.21
C TRP A 21 2.86 -3.32 2.71
N GLY A 22 4.19 -3.41 2.74
CA GLY A 22 5.03 -2.28 3.11
C GLY A 22 5.17 -1.26 1.98
N PRO A 23 5.60 -0.02 2.29
CA PRO A 23 5.69 1.03 1.27
C PRO A 23 6.64 0.68 0.12
N LEU A 24 7.77 0.02 0.38
CA LEU A 24 8.65 -0.39 -0.71
C LEU A 24 8.03 -1.46 -1.58
N THR A 25 7.28 -2.39 -0.99
CA THR A 25 6.55 -3.43 -1.70
C THR A 25 5.48 -2.83 -2.61
N HIS A 26 4.72 -1.82 -2.18
CA HIS A 26 3.81 -1.10 -3.08
C HIS A 26 4.54 -0.38 -4.21
N VAL A 27 5.68 0.28 -3.96
CA VAL A 27 6.47 0.87 -5.05
C VAL A 27 6.95 -0.19 -6.02
N TYR A 28 7.41 -1.34 -5.52
CA TYR A 28 7.81 -2.48 -6.32
C TYR A 28 6.67 -2.97 -7.21
N LEU A 29 5.52 -3.33 -6.63
CA LEU A 29 4.35 -3.83 -7.36
C LEU A 29 3.87 -2.85 -8.43
N GLY A 30 3.78 -1.56 -8.08
CA GLY A 30 3.43 -0.52 -9.05
C GLY A 30 4.44 -0.41 -10.19
N ASN A 31 5.74 -0.50 -9.93
CA ASN A 31 6.74 -0.49 -11.00
C ASN A 31 6.67 -1.76 -11.85
N GLN A 32 6.46 -2.93 -11.27
CA GLN A 32 6.28 -4.17 -12.02
C GLN A 32 5.07 -4.09 -12.96
N LEU A 33 3.96 -3.51 -12.52
CA LEU A 33 2.80 -3.30 -13.38
C LEU A 33 3.12 -2.39 -14.59
N LEU A 34 3.94 -1.35 -14.39
CA LEU A 34 4.43 -0.48 -15.47
C LEU A 34 5.40 -1.19 -16.42
N GLU A 35 6.21 -2.12 -15.91
CA GLU A 35 7.16 -2.95 -16.68
C GLU A 35 6.42 -4.01 -17.51
N ILE A 36 5.39 -4.65 -16.94
CA ILE A 36 4.47 -5.57 -17.63
C ILE A 36 3.83 -4.86 -18.83
N GLY A 37 3.20 -3.70 -18.58
CA GLY A 37 2.67 -2.81 -19.60
C GLY A 37 1.55 -3.36 -20.48
N ALA A 38 1.44 -2.82 -21.70
CA ALA A 38 0.32 -3.05 -22.61
C ALA A 38 -0.01 -4.53 -22.98
N PRO A 39 0.92 -5.50 -22.93
CA PRO A 39 0.58 -6.90 -23.17
C PRO A 39 -0.45 -7.49 -22.20
N LEU A 40 -0.51 -7.04 -20.94
CA LEU A 40 -1.41 -7.62 -19.92
C LEU A 40 -2.42 -6.62 -19.35
N ILE A 41 -2.38 -5.34 -19.73
CA ILE A 41 -3.34 -4.33 -19.26
C ILE A 41 -3.86 -3.45 -20.41
N PRO A 42 -5.08 -2.89 -20.31
CA PRO A 42 -5.67 -2.13 -21.41
C PRO A 42 -4.79 -0.96 -21.85
N VAL A 43 -4.57 -0.84 -23.17
CA VAL A 43 -3.64 0.15 -23.75
C VAL A 43 -3.94 1.59 -23.35
N GLY A 44 -5.24 1.94 -23.24
CA GLY A 44 -5.67 3.27 -22.80
C GLY A 44 -5.26 3.57 -21.37
N VAL A 45 -5.43 2.60 -20.47
CA VAL A 45 -5.00 2.70 -19.06
C VAL A 45 -3.48 2.78 -19.00
N TYR A 46 -2.77 1.85 -19.66
CA TYR A 46 -1.31 1.83 -19.66
C TYR A 46 -0.70 3.16 -20.14
N SER A 47 -1.28 3.77 -21.18
CA SER A 47 -0.81 5.05 -21.72
C SER A 47 -0.88 6.17 -20.67
N ILE A 48 -1.95 6.20 -19.88
CA ILE A 48 -2.11 7.14 -18.76
C ILE A 48 -1.08 6.85 -17.67
N LEU A 49 -0.97 5.57 -17.24
CA LEU A 49 -0.05 5.17 -16.17
C LEU A 49 1.41 5.47 -16.53
N LYS A 50 1.82 5.15 -17.77
CA LYS A 50 3.19 5.39 -18.26
C LYS A 50 3.51 6.88 -18.36
N LYS A 51 2.59 7.69 -18.89
CA LYS A 51 2.76 9.14 -19.03
C LYS A 51 2.85 9.83 -17.67
N TYR A 52 2.05 9.39 -16.70
CA TYR A 52 1.97 9.99 -15.35
C TYR A 52 2.43 9.01 -14.27
N LYS A 53 3.56 8.33 -14.52
CA LYS A 53 4.07 7.27 -13.64
C LYS A 53 4.27 7.71 -12.19
N ASN A 54 4.69 8.95 -11.96
CA ASN A 54 4.94 9.43 -10.60
C ASN A 54 3.63 9.64 -9.83
N ASP A 55 2.58 10.13 -10.48
CA ASP A 55 1.24 10.24 -9.91
C ASP A 55 0.68 8.86 -9.58
N PHE A 56 0.83 7.90 -10.50
CA PHE A 56 0.43 6.51 -10.29
C PHE A 56 1.15 5.86 -9.11
N LEU A 57 2.49 5.89 -9.09
CA LEU A 57 3.27 5.30 -8.00
C LEU A 57 2.99 5.98 -6.66
N TYR A 58 2.68 7.27 -6.67
CA TYR A 58 2.30 7.98 -5.45
C TYR A 58 0.90 7.61 -4.98
N GLY A 59 -0.06 7.46 -5.90
CA GLY A 59 -1.38 6.91 -5.61
C GLY A 59 -1.30 5.55 -4.94
N ASN A 60 -0.40 4.69 -5.44
CA ASN A 60 -0.14 3.34 -4.91
C ASN A 60 0.46 3.32 -3.50
N LEU A 61 0.79 4.49 -2.95
CA LEU A 61 1.27 4.66 -1.58
C LEU A 61 0.28 5.42 -0.70
N SER A 62 -0.70 6.09 -1.30
CA SER A 62 -1.41 7.20 -0.63
C SER A 62 -2.61 6.76 0.21
N ALA A 63 -3.11 5.53 0.04
CA ALA A 63 -4.17 4.99 0.89
C ALA A 63 -3.72 4.89 2.36
N ASP A 64 -2.44 4.62 2.59
CA ASP A 64 -1.82 4.56 3.92
C ASP A 64 -1.60 5.91 4.61
N ILE A 65 -1.99 7.02 3.99
CA ILE A 65 -1.89 8.33 4.65
C ILE A 65 -2.81 8.40 5.87
N PHE A 66 -4.00 7.80 5.81
CA PHE A 66 -5.00 7.90 6.87
C PHE A 66 -4.82 6.83 7.94
N MET A 67 -4.52 7.28 9.17
CA MET A 67 -4.39 6.41 10.33
C MET A 67 -5.73 6.18 11.04
N GLY A 68 -5.79 5.12 11.85
CA GLY A 68 -6.98 4.82 12.65
C GLY A 68 -8.17 4.32 11.84
N ARG A 69 -7.92 3.79 10.63
CA ARG A 69 -8.90 3.17 9.72
C ARG A 69 -9.84 2.16 10.40
N ARG A 70 -9.38 1.49 11.47
CA ARG A 70 -10.19 0.59 12.31
C ARG A 70 -11.47 1.24 12.87
N PHE A 71 -11.42 2.54 13.11
CA PHE A 71 -12.48 3.31 13.75
C PHE A 71 -13.16 4.28 12.79
N GLN A 72 -12.85 4.21 11.49
CA GLN A 72 -13.65 4.87 10.46
C GLN A 72 -14.90 4.05 10.18
N ASP A 73 -16.01 4.72 9.90
CA ASP A 73 -17.17 4.05 9.31
C ASP A 73 -16.74 3.31 8.04
N VAL A 74 -17.27 2.10 7.83
CA VAL A 74 -16.85 1.21 6.74
C VAL A 74 -16.89 1.93 5.39
N GLU A 75 -17.96 2.68 5.13
CA GLU A 75 -18.18 3.42 3.89
C GLU A 75 -17.23 4.62 3.69
N LYS A 76 -16.61 5.11 4.76
CA LYS A 76 -15.67 6.24 4.75
C LYS A 76 -14.22 5.79 4.86
N ASN A 77 -13.99 4.47 4.88
CA ASN A 77 -12.67 3.92 5.08
C ASN A 77 -11.77 4.20 3.88
N SER A 78 -10.55 4.64 4.14
CA SER A 78 -9.53 4.78 3.09
C SER A 78 -9.31 3.48 2.28
N HIS A 79 -9.56 2.30 2.85
CA HIS A 79 -9.38 1.00 2.21
C HIS A 79 -10.72 0.36 1.82
N ASP A 80 -11.61 1.18 1.27
CA ASP A 80 -12.90 0.76 0.69
C ASP A 80 -12.88 0.92 -0.83
N TRP A 81 -13.47 -0.05 -1.55
CA TRP A 81 -13.52 -0.04 -3.01
C TRP A 81 -14.32 1.14 -3.56
N ASN A 82 -15.45 1.50 -2.95
CA ASN A 82 -16.29 2.62 -3.40
C ASN A 82 -15.54 3.94 -3.26
N VAL A 83 -14.77 4.12 -2.19
CA VAL A 83 -13.89 5.29 -2.03
C VAL A 83 -12.91 5.40 -3.20
N ALA A 84 -12.23 4.32 -3.55
CA ALA A 84 -11.26 4.31 -4.64
C ALA A 84 -11.91 4.53 -6.02
N TRP A 85 -13.06 3.90 -6.27
CA TRP A 85 -13.84 4.09 -7.50
C TRP A 85 -14.42 5.50 -7.63
N ASN A 86 -14.94 6.08 -6.55
CA ASN A 86 -15.41 7.46 -6.52
C ASN A 86 -14.26 8.43 -6.78
N MET A 87 -13.08 8.14 -6.25
CA MET A 87 -11.88 8.92 -6.52
C MET A 87 -11.47 8.86 -8.00
N LEU A 88 -11.54 7.68 -8.63
CA LEU A 88 -11.30 7.52 -10.06
C LEU A 88 -12.36 8.25 -10.90
N GLY A 89 -13.65 8.11 -10.56
CA GLY A 89 -14.74 8.80 -11.26
C GLY A 89 -14.68 10.32 -11.16
N ALA A 90 -14.14 10.85 -10.06
CA ALA A 90 -13.97 12.29 -9.86
C ALA A 90 -12.64 12.84 -10.46
N ALA A 91 -11.82 12.01 -11.08
CA ALA A 91 -10.54 12.40 -11.67
C ALA A 91 -10.74 13.06 -13.05
N ARG A 92 -10.66 14.41 -13.09
CA ARG A 92 -10.92 15.20 -14.31
C ARG A 92 -9.72 15.35 -15.26
N SER A 93 -8.58 14.75 -14.96
CA SER A 93 -7.40 14.78 -15.82
C SER A 93 -6.65 13.46 -15.74
N ASP A 94 -5.86 13.17 -16.77
CA ASP A 94 -5.06 11.94 -16.84
C ASP A 94 -4.09 11.81 -15.65
N ARG A 95 -3.53 12.92 -15.16
CA ARG A 95 -2.72 12.94 -13.93
C ARG A 95 -3.50 12.39 -12.74
N ARG A 96 -4.73 12.88 -12.55
CA ARG A 96 -5.61 12.42 -11.46
C ARG A 96 -6.08 11.00 -11.67
N ARG A 97 -6.32 10.58 -12.92
CA ARG A 97 -6.68 9.20 -13.25
C ARG A 97 -5.52 8.26 -12.91
N ALA A 98 -4.29 8.62 -13.26
CA ALA A 98 -3.10 7.85 -12.90
C ALA A 98 -2.96 7.71 -11.38
N PHE A 99 -3.12 8.80 -10.62
CA PHE A 99 -3.14 8.74 -9.16
C PHE A 99 -4.24 7.82 -8.62
N ALA A 100 -5.46 7.93 -9.12
CA ALA A 100 -6.58 7.11 -8.66
C ALA A 100 -6.41 5.62 -9.02
N TYR A 101 -5.86 5.31 -10.21
CA TYR A 101 -5.47 3.93 -10.54
C TYR A 101 -4.41 3.42 -9.59
N GLY A 102 -3.42 4.24 -9.25
CA GLY A 102 -2.42 3.90 -8.23
C GLY A 102 -3.09 3.52 -6.91
N TYR A 103 -4.04 4.33 -6.47
CA TYR A 103 -4.78 4.04 -5.25
C TYR A 103 -5.57 2.73 -5.32
N LEU A 104 -6.28 2.45 -6.42
CA LEU A 104 -6.96 1.16 -6.63
C LEU A 104 -5.98 -0.03 -6.56
N MET A 105 -4.79 0.13 -7.15
CA MET A 105 -3.76 -0.89 -7.14
C MET A 105 -3.20 -1.17 -5.74
N HIS A 106 -3.20 -0.18 -4.85
CA HIS A 106 -2.81 -0.36 -3.45
C HIS A 106 -3.79 -1.30 -2.75
N LEU A 107 -5.09 -0.98 -2.82
CA LEU A 107 -6.17 -1.79 -2.24
C LEU A 107 -6.17 -3.21 -2.81
N CYS A 108 -5.93 -3.32 -4.12
CA CYS A 108 -5.81 -4.61 -4.80
C CYS A 108 -4.66 -5.46 -4.24
N ALA A 109 -3.48 -4.86 -4.08
CA ALA A 109 -2.33 -5.55 -3.51
C ALA A 109 -2.60 -6.02 -2.08
N ASP A 110 -3.21 -5.17 -1.25
CA ASP A 110 -3.51 -5.49 0.15
C ASP A 110 -4.54 -6.60 0.32
N SER A 111 -5.51 -6.72 -0.61
CA SER A 111 -6.48 -7.83 -0.61
C SER A 111 -5.81 -9.22 -0.54
N VAL A 112 -4.60 -9.36 -1.09
CA VAL A 112 -3.83 -10.61 -1.08
C VAL A 112 -3.24 -10.89 0.29
N VAL A 113 -2.71 -9.86 0.96
CA VAL A 113 -2.04 -10.00 2.26
C VAL A 113 -3.02 -10.49 3.30
N HIS A 114 -4.29 -10.08 3.24
CA HIS A 114 -5.32 -10.57 4.16
C HIS A 114 -5.61 -12.08 4.04
N ASN A 115 -5.43 -12.66 2.84
CA ASN A 115 -5.63 -14.09 2.63
C ASN A 115 -4.46 -14.94 3.15
N LEU A 116 -3.34 -14.30 3.50
CA LEU A 116 -2.18 -14.97 4.10
C LEU A 116 -2.52 -15.60 5.44
N ASP A 117 -3.27 -14.90 6.28
CA ASP A 117 -3.11 -15.15 7.70
C ASP A 117 -4.17 -16.11 8.26
N LYS A 118 -3.66 -17.29 8.63
CA LYS A 118 -4.20 -18.16 9.69
C LYS A 118 -3.20 -18.27 10.86
N SER A 119 -2.18 -17.41 10.95
CA SER A 119 -1.18 -17.52 12.01
C SER A 119 -1.72 -17.05 13.36
N ARG A 120 -1.15 -17.62 14.43
CA ARG A 120 -1.57 -17.40 15.83
C ARG A 120 -0.85 -16.22 16.50
N LEU A 121 0.05 -15.53 15.80
CA LEU A 121 0.88 -14.46 16.38
C LEU A 121 0.18 -13.10 16.30
N ARG A 122 0.24 -12.30 17.37
CA ARG A 122 -0.37 -10.95 17.42
C ARG A 122 0.29 -9.91 16.50
N PHE A 123 1.43 -10.22 15.87
CA PHE A 123 2.24 -9.31 15.03
C PHE A 123 2.81 -9.94 13.76
N SER A 124 2.30 -11.09 13.33
CA SER A 124 2.74 -11.82 12.12
C SER A 124 2.83 -10.91 10.89
N HIS A 125 1.80 -10.11 10.64
CA HIS A 125 1.69 -9.28 9.46
C HIS A 125 2.70 -8.13 9.41
N SER A 126 2.89 -7.38 10.50
CA SER A 126 3.90 -6.32 10.54
C SER A 126 5.31 -6.87 10.32
N LEU A 127 5.57 -8.12 10.73
CA LEU A 127 6.83 -8.79 10.46
C LEU A 127 6.95 -9.19 8.97
N ILE A 128 5.87 -9.68 8.35
CA ILE A 128 5.79 -9.98 6.91
C ILE A 128 5.96 -8.70 6.08
N GLU A 129 5.37 -7.58 6.50
CA GLU A 129 5.52 -6.26 5.88
C GLU A 129 7.00 -5.84 5.85
N ILE A 130 7.67 -5.88 7.02
CA ILE A 130 9.08 -5.55 7.13
C ILE A 130 9.95 -6.52 6.29
N LYS A 131 9.62 -7.81 6.31
CA LYS A 131 10.34 -8.83 5.54
C LYS A 131 10.17 -8.61 4.04
N SER A 132 8.96 -8.33 3.57
CA SER A 132 8.68 -8.05 2.16
C SER A 132 9.42 -6.79 1.67
N ASP A 133 9.42 -5.72 2.45
CA ASP A 133 10.20 -4.52 2.14
C ASP A 133 11.72 -4.76 2.17
N SER A 134 12.20 -5.71 2.97
CA SER A 134 13.62 -6.05 3.07
C SER A 134 14.17 -6.77 1.83
N ILE A 135 13.32 -7.55 1.14
CA ILE A 135 13.71 -8.31 -0.06
C ILE A 135 13.58 -7.49 -1.36
N VAL A 136 12.89 -6.35 -1.31
CA VAL A 136 12.72 -5.46 -2.46
C VAL A 136 14.05 -4.77 -2.83
N ASP A 137 14.38 -4.80 -4.12
CA ASP A 137 15.62 -4.23 -4.64
C ASP A 137 15.79 -2.72 -4.32
N LYS A 138 17.05 -2.31 -4.09
CA LYS A 138 17.43 -0.93 -3.77
C LYS A 138 16.99 0.07 -4.86
N LYS A 139 16.75 -0.35 -6.11
CA LYS A 139 16.27 0.51 -7.21
C LYS A 139 14.90 1.11 -6.88
N TYR A 140 13.97 0.36 -6.28
CA TYR A 140 12.63 0.85 -5.94
C TYR A 140 12.68 1.87 -4.80
N ARG A 141 13.62 1.72 -3.87
CA ARG A 141 13.92 2.75 -2.86
C ARG A 141 14.37 4.07 -3.49
N ARG A 142 15.15 4.03 -4.58
CA ARG A 142 15.53 5.24 -5.33
C ARG A 142 14.33 5.87 -6.02
N VAL A 143 13.44 5.05 -6.60
CA VAL A 143 12.19 5.53 -7.20
C VAL A 143 11.35 6.27 -6.16
N MET A 144 11.11 5.67 -5.00
CA MET A 144 10.36 6.28 -3.89
C MET A 144 11.00 7.59 -3.38
N LYS A 145 12.33 7.69 -3.36
CA LYS A 145 13.06 8.91 -2.97
C LYS A 145 12.93 10.04 -4.00
N ARG A 146 12.74 9.71 -5.28
CA ARG A 146 12.68 10.65 -6.41
C ARG A 146 11.27 11.11 -6.76
N LEU A 147 10.23 10.63 -6.06
CA LEU A 147 8.87 11.13 -6.25
C LEU A 147 8.84 12.65 -6.02
N ASP A 148 8.31 13.37 -7.01
CA ASP A 148 8.29 14.83 -7.00
C ASP A 148 7.42 15.38 -5.86
N LYS A 149 7.88 16.44 -5.20
CA LYS A 149 7.18 17.01 -4.03
C LYS A 149 5.98 17.88 -4.43
N VAL A 150 6.03 18.53 -5.59
CA VAL A 150 4.94 19.39 -6.07
C VAL A 150 3.75 18.53 -6.45
N MET A 151 3.98 17.48 -7.24
CA MET A 151 3.01 16.44 -7.58
C MET A 151 2.40 15.80 -6.32
N GLN A 152 3.23 15.45 -5.32
CA GLN A 152 2.72 14.92 -4.06
C GLN A 152 1.76 15.88 -3.37
N LYS A 153 2.11 17.17 -3.29
CA LYS A 153 1.26 18.20 -2.69
C LYS A 153 -0.06 18.37 -3.45
N GLU A 154 -0.01 18.37 -4.77
CA GLU A 154 -1.20 18.46 -5.61
C GLU A 154 -2.13 17.26 -5.42
N ASN A 155 -1.60 16.04 -5.33
CA ASN A 155 -2.34 14.80 -5.06
C ASN A 155 -2.84 14.71 -3.63
N ASP A 156 -2.08 15.21 -2.66
CA ASP A 156 -2.53 15.36 -1.27
C ASP A 156 -3.76 16.26 -1.17
N LEU A 157 -3.78 17.41 -1.87
CA LEU A 157 -4.95 18.30 -1.90
C LEU A 157 -6.17 17.65 -2.56
N PHE A 158 -5.96 16.79 -3.55
CA PHE A 158 -7.04 16.05 -4.21
C PHE A 158 -7.62 14.98 -3.29
N LEU A 159 -6.75 14.28 -2.56
CA LEU A 159 -7.10 13.23 -1.61
C LEU A 159 -7.82 13.79 -0.37
N ALA A 160 -7.27 14.86 0.23
CA ALA A 160 -7.82 15.51 1.42
C ALA A 160 -9.24 16.08 1.21
N LYS A 161 -9.64 16.36 -0.03
CA LYS A 161 -11.00 16.81 -0.37
C LYS A 161 -12.03 15.69 -0.43
N ARG A 162 -11.59 14.43 -0.45
CA ARG A 162 -12.44 13.25 -0.68
C ARG A 162 -12.51 12.32 0.52
N LEU A 163 -11.46 12.33 1.35
CA LEU A 163 -11.36 11.48 2.51
C LEU A 163 -11.43 12.29 3.77
N GLU A 164 -12.42 11.95 4.60
CA GLU A 164 -12.51 12.44 5.96
C GLU A 164 -11.49 11.72 6.84
N SER A 165 -10.94 12.44 7.81
CA SER A 165 -10.02 11.86 8.77
C SER A 165 -10.68 11.81 10.14
N GLN A 166 -10.60 10.64 10.79
CA GLN A 166 -11.31 10.37 12.04
C GLN A 166 -10.64 11.05 13.25
N PHE A 167 -9.34 10.87 13.41
CA PHE A 167 -8.63 11.27 14.64
C PHE A 167 -7.70 12.47 14.47
N PHE A 168 -7.16 12.67 13.27
CA PHE A 168 -6.09 13.61 13.02
C PHE A 168 -6.39 14.50 11.83
N SER A 169 -5.83 15.70 11.76
CA SER A 169 -5.88 16.46 10.50
C SER A 169 -5.15 15.69 9.38
N PHE A 170 -5.54 15.92 8.11
CA PHE A 170 -4.80 15.37 6.97
C PHE A 170 -3.30 15.69 7.06
N LYS A 171 -2.93 16.90 7.51
CA LYS A 171 -1.54 17.32 7.70
C LYS A 171 -0.80 16.45 8.73
N THR A 172 -1.46 16.10 9.82
CA THR A 172 -0.90 15.24 10.88
C THR A 172 -0.72 13.81 10.37
N ASN A 173 -1.77 13.23 9.79
CA ASN A 173 -1.72 11.93 9.10
C ASN A 173 -0.55 11.88 8.10
N LYS A 174 -0.44 12.92 7.26
CA LYS A 174 0.64 13.02 6.28
C LYS A 174 2.03 13.08 6.91
N ARG A 175 2.19 13.74 8.06
CA ARG A 175 3.47 13.80 8.78
C ARG A 175 3.87 12.42 9.29
N ILE A 176 2.93 11.65 9.84
CA ILE A 176 3.22 10.31 10.34
C ILE A 176 3.55 9.37 9.19
N PHE A 177 2.75 9.40 8.12
CA PHE A 177 3.01 8.66 6.88
C PHE A 177 4.40 8.96 6.31
N LYS A 178 4.83 10.23 6.28
CA LYS A 178 6.20 10.58 5.89
C LYS A 178 7.26 9.93 6.78
N GLY A 179 6.99 9.77 8.08
CA GLY A 179 7.83 9.02 9.00
C GLY A 179 7.99 7.55 8.60
N VAL A 180 6.88 6.87 8.29
CA VAL A 180 6.88 5.47 7.80
C VAL A 180 7.67 5.34 6.49
N LEU A 181 7.46 6.26 5.54
CA LEU A 181 8.25 6.30 4.31
C LEU A 181 9.74 6.55 4.55
N MET A 182 10.11 7.31 5.59
CA MET A 182 11.53 7.53 5.94
C MET A 182 12.17 6.26 6.49
N VAL A 183 11.46 5.50 7.33
CA VAL A 183 11.91 4.18 7.78
C VAL A 183 12.17 3.29 6.55
N SER A 184 11.24 3.33 5.60
CA SER A 184 11.34 2.54 4.37
C SER A 184 12.44 2.98 3.40
N LYS A 185 12.99 4.18 3.61
CA LYS A 185 14.11 4.73 2.84
C LYS A 185 15.48 4.35 3.40
N PHE A 186 15.56 3.71 4.56
CA PHE A 186 16.85 3.29 5.11
C PHE A 186 17.43 2.11 4.32
N PRO A 187 18.74 2.12 4.02
CA PRO A 187 19.36 1.15 3.13
C PRO A 187 19.52 -0.24 3.76
N ASN A 188 19.66 -0.33 5.08
CA ASN A 188 20.02 -1.55 5.81
C ASN A 188 18.81 -2.15 6.54
N TYR A 189 18.03 -2.95 5.81
CA TYR A 189 17.04 -3.84 6.39
C TYR A 189 17.65 -5.16 6.90
N SER A 190 18.88 -5.49 6.47
CA SER A 190 19.54 -6.75 6.83
C SER A 190 19.59 -7.01 8.34
N PRO A 191 19.95 -6.04 9.22
CA PRO A 191 19.93 -6.29 10.67
C PRO A 191 18.53 -6.57 11.23
N VAL A 192 17.51 -5.87 10.70
CA VAL A 192 16.11 -6.04 11.14
C VAL A 192 15.55 -7.37 10.63
N SER A 193 15.76 -7.69 9.35
CA SER A 193 15.39 -9.00 8.80
C SER A 193 16.08 -10.13 9.54
N SER A 194 17.39 -10.03 9.78
CA SER A 194 18.15 -11.09 10.47
C SER A 194 17.67 -11.26 11.92
N PHE A 195 17.35 -10.16 12.61
CA PHE A 195 16.76 -10.22 13.93
C PHE A 195 15.40 -10.93 13.92
N ILE A 196 14.55 -10.61 12.94
CA ILE A 196 13.23 -11.23 12.75
C ILE A 196 13.38 -12.73 12.46
N ASP A 197 14.25 -13.09 11.52
CA ASP A 197 14.51 -14.48 11.12
C ASP A 197 15.03 -15.31 12.29
N ASN A 198 15.94 -14.76 13.11
CA ASN A 198 16.47 -15.44 14.30
C ASN A 198 15.43 -15.57 15.41
N ARG A 199 14.54 -14.59 15.56
CA ARG A 199 13.54 -14.56 16.65
C ARG A 199 12.29 -15.38 16.35
N PHE A 200 11.91 -15.48 15.07
CA PHE A 200 10.69 -16.12 14.57
C PHE A 200 10.98 -17.02 13.33
N PRO A 201 11.84 -18.05 13.48
CA PRO A 201 12.33 -18.83 12.35
C PRO A 201 11.26 -19.71 11.69
N TYR A 202 10.15 -20.04 12.36
CA TYR A 202 9.14 -20.96 11.82
C TYR A 202 7.92 -20.23 11.23
N GLU A 203 7.56 -19.09 11.82
CA GLU A 203 6.37 -18.32 11.46
C GLU A 203 6.55 -17.50 10.18
N ILE A 204 7.77 -17.03 9.91
CA ILE A 204 8.06 -16.12 8.79
C ILE A 204 8.79 -16.83 7.66
N SER A 205 9.67 -17.79 7.97
CA SER A 205 10.48 -18.51 6.98
C SER A 205 9.62 -19.29 5.96
N ASN A 206 8.45 -19.76 6.37
CA ASN A 206 7.54 -20.52 5.51
C ASN A 206 6.59 -19.65 4.67
N VAL A 207 6.63 -18.33 4.80
CA VAL A 207 5.75 -17.44 4.03
C VAL A 207 6.33 -17.24 2.63
N ASN A 208 5.61 -17.69 1.59
CA ASN A 208 5.99 -17.50 0.20
C ASN A 208 5.78 -16.05 -0.30
N ILE A 209 6.52 -15.09 0.24
CA ILE A 209 6.35 -13.65 -0.06
C ILE A 209 6.36 -13.37 -1.56
N ASN A 210 7.25 -14.02 -2.31
CA ASN A 210 7.32 -13.87 -3.77
C ASN A 210 6.01 -14.34 -4.44
N GLY A 211 5.46 -15.48 -4.03
CA GLY A 211 4.17 -15.96 -4.54
C GLY A 211 3.04 -14.97 -4.30
N PHE A 212 2.99 -14.34 -3.12
CA PHE A 212 1.97 -13.33 -2.83
C PHE A 212 2.18 -12.02 -3.58
N GLN A 213 3.43 -11.62 -3.81
CA GLN A 213 3.70 -10.50 -4.71
C GLN A 213 3.24 -10.78 -6.14
N GLN A 214 3.43 -12.02 -6.64
CA GLN A 214 2.92 -12.41 -7.96
C GLN A 214 1.39 -12.45 -8.01
N GLU A 215 0.75 -12.96 -6.96
CA GLU A 215 -0.71 -12.92 -6.82
C GLU A 215 -1.23 -11.48 -6.79
N SER A 216 -0.57 -10.57 -6.07
CA SER A 216 -0.90 -9.15 -6.08
C SER A 216 -0.82 -8.57 -7.50
N LEU A 217 0.23 -8.89 -8.27
CA LEU A 217 0.35 -8.43 -9.66
C LEU A 217 -0.74 -9.02 -10.57
N ALA A 218 -1.06 -10.30 -10.42
CA ALA A 218 -2.11 -10.96 -11.19
C ALA A 218 -3.47 -10.29 -10.95
N ARG A 219 -3.83 -10.05 -9.68
CA ARG A 219 -5.05 -9.34 -9.28
C ARG A 219 -5.07 -7.89 -9.76
N MET A 220 -3.94 -7.20 -9.70
CA MET A 220 -3.82 -5.84 -10.22
C MET A 220 -4.11 -5.80 -11.72
N CYS A 221 -3.58 -6.77 -12.49
CA CYS A 221 -3.89 -6.89 -13.92
C CYS A 221 -5.37 -7.22 -14.15
N GLU A 222 -5.93 -8.18 -13.41
CA GLU A 222 -7.33 -8.59 -13.51
C GLU A 222 -8.29 -7.41 -13.23
N LEU A 223 -8.04 -6.64 -12.17
CA LEU A 223 -8.81 -5.44 -11.83
C LEU A 223 -8.71 -4.35 -12.92
N LEU A 224 -7.53 -4.17 -13.53
CA LEU A 224 -7.38 -3.20 -14.63
C LEU A 224 -8.08 -3.63 -15.92
N ASN A 225 -8.20 -4.93 -16.19
CA ASN A 225 -8.87 -5.45 -17.39
C ASN A 225 -10.40 -5.46 -17.24
N ASN A 226 -10.90 -5.85 -16.07
CA ASN A 226 -12.33 -6.07 -15.84
C ASN A 226 -13.01 -4.90 -15.11
N GLY A 227 -12.25 -3.96 -14.55
CA GLY A 227 -12.79 -2.79 -13.90
C GLY A 227 -13.74 -3.14 -12.75
N LYS A 228 -14.99 -2.67 -12.81
CA LYS A 228 -16.02 -2.93 -11.80
C LYS A 228 -16.60 -4.35 -11.84
N ASP A 229 -16.35 -5.09 -12.90
CA ASP A 229 -16.79 -6.48 -13.06
C ASP A 229 -15.71 -7.49 -12.61
N SER A 230 -14.63 -6.99 -12.02
CA SER A 230 -13.50 -7.78 -11.53
C SER A 230 -13.90 -8.66 -10.34
N GLU A 231 -13.39 -9.90 -10.35
CA GLU A 231 -13.60 -10.88 -9.29
C GLU A 231 -12.90 -10.47 -7.98
N VAL A 232 -11.81 -9.70 -8.07
CA VAL A 232 -11.07 -9.19 -6.90
C VAL A 232 -11.95 -8.30 -6.00
N LEU A 233 -12.97 -7.64 -6.56
CA LEU A 233 -13.88 -6.80 -5.79
C LEU A 233 -14.77 -7.60 -4.82
N LYS A 234 -14.90 -8.91 -4.99
CA LYS A 234 -15.63 -9.80 -4.05
C LYS A 234 -14.92 -9.92 -2.70
N GLU A 235 -13.63 -9.60 -2.66
CA GLU A 235 -12.85 -9.57 -1.44
C GLU A 235 -12.64 -8.12 -0.98
N HIS A 236 -12.91 -7.85 0.30
CA HIS A 236 -12.69 -6.52 0.84
C HIS A 236 -11.18 -6.26 1.02
N PRO A 237 -10.65 -5.06 0.72
CA PRO A 237 -9.24 -4.70 0.94
C PRO A 237 -8.82 -4.61 2.41
N LEU A 238 -9.69 -5.01 3.33
CA LEU A 238 -9.43 -5.12 4.78
C LEU A 238 -9.66 -6.55 5.26
N GLY A 239 -9.88 -7.49 4.34
CA GLY A 239 -10.13 -8.89 4.61
C GLY A 239 -11.27 -9.14 5.60
N ARG A 240 -10.96 -9.87 6.69
CA ARG A 240 -11.93 -10.33 7.70
C ARG A 240 -12.39 -9.24 8.66
N TYR A 241 -11.98 -7.98 8.49
CA TYR A 241 -12.41 -6.89 9.36
C TYR A 241 -13.95 -6.77 9.44
N MET A 242 -14.67 -7.15 8.39
CA MET A 242 -16.14 -7.19 8.37
C MET A 242 -16.78 -8.27 9.25
N ARG A 243 -16.06 -9.29 9.74
CA ARG A 243 -16.65 -10.33 10.61
C ARG A 243 -16.84 -9.91 12.07
N ARG A 244 -16.31 -8.76 12.49
CA ARG A 244 -16.41 -8.28 13.89
C ARG A 244 -17.41 -7.14 14.07
N ALA A 245 -18.14 -6.79 13.02
CA ALA A 245 -19.18 -5.76 13.04
C ALA A 245 -20.61 -6.33 13.00
N CYS A 246 -20.77 -7.66 13.16
CA CYS A 246 -22.04 -8.31 13.44
C CYS A 246 -22.02 -8.89 14.86
#